data_AF-A5DAD8-F1
#
_entry.id   AF-A5DAD8-F1
#
_cell.length_a   1.000
_cell.length_b   1.000
_cell.length_c   1.000
_cell.angle_alpha   90.00
_cell.angle_beta   90.00
_cell.angle_gamma   90.00
#
_symmetry.space_group_name_H-M   'P 1'
#
loop_
_entity.id
_entity.type
_entity.pdbx_description
1 polymer ?
#
loop_
_entity_poly.entity_id
_entity_poly.type
_entity_poly.pdbx_seq_one_letter_code
_entity_poly.pdbx_strand_id
1 'polypeptide(L)'
;MPRGREPTSETETKQPVSRSANKARSQAAQSAQQEFLARHINSNGPQDKPKVHPLDFSSLPDKAIRSYMTKHSLQYPEPSSLNADILNSHIGKKTHSYKKSSQTLMPKRELAEKMRDHFLALPFRENEIITNFLYKVKNQDRDFKLTF
;
A
#
# COMPACT_ATOMS: atom_id res chain seq x y z
N MET A 1 39.09 8.16 54.98
CA MET A 1 38.28 8.06 53.74
C MET A 1 38.04 6.58 53.44
N PRO A 2 36.93 5.99 53.89
CA PRO A 2 36.73 4.53 53.85
C PRO A 2 36.08 4.08 52.54
N ARG A 3 36.63 3.01 51.96
CA ARG A 3 36.08 2.27 50.81
C ARG A 3 34.72 1.67 51.20
N GLY A 4 33.71 1.91 50.37
CA GLY A 4 32.38 1.35 50.51
C GLY A 4 32.41 -0.17 50.50
N ARG A 5 31.74 -0.76 51.49
CA ARG A 5 31.41 -2.18 51.62
C ARG A 5 30.58 -2.63 50.42
N GLU A 6 30.94 -3.77 49.83
CA GLU A 6 30.03 -4.54 49.00
C GLU A 6 28.97 -5.22 49.89
N PRO A 7 27.67 -5.14 49.55
CA PRO A 7 26.68 -6.02 50.16
C PRO A 7 26.73 -7.39 49.50
N THR A 8 27.37 -8.31 50.22
CA THR A 8 26.94 -9.68 50.50
C THR A 8 25.98 -10.34 49.50
N SER A 9 26.55 -11.33 48.81
CA SER A 9 25.90 -12.50 48.21
C SER A 9 24.74 -13.03 49.08
N GLU A 10 23.50 -12.76 48.68
CA GLU A 10 22.35 -13.48 49.20
C GLU A 10 22.26 -14.82 48.50
N THR A 11 22.52 -15.86 49.29
CA THR A 11 22.20 -17.26 49.06
C THR A 11 20.87 -17.43 48.33
N GLU A 12 20.94 -17.88 47.08
CA GLU A 12 19.80 -18.45 46.35
C GLU A 12 19.42 -19.77 47.02
N THR A 13 18.65 -19.71 48.11
CA THR A 13 17.90 -20.87 48.59
C THR A 13 16.91 -21.24 47.48
N LYS A 14 17.31 -22.18 46.62
CA LYS A 14 16.41 -22.93 45.74
C LYS A 14 15.44 -23.73 46.61
N GLN A 15 14.38 -23.06 47.08
CA GLN A 15 13.20 -23.76 47.54
C GLN A 15 12.68 -24.62 46.38
N PRO A 16 12.21 -25.85 46.62
CA PRO A 16 11.67 -26.70 45.59
C PRO A 16 10.42 -26.01 45.04
N VAL A 17 10.58 -25.29 43.93
CA VAL A 17 9.47 -24.65 43.23
C VAL A 17 8.54 -25.77 42.81
N SER A 18 7.36 -25.81 43.43
CA SER A 18 6.35 -26.82 43.13
C SER A 18 6.03 -26.77 41.63
N ARG A 19 5.67 -27.91 41.04
CA ARG A 19 5.25 -27.99 39.63
C ARG A 19 4.15 -26.96 39.29
N SER A 20 3.35 -26.54 40.28
CA SER A 20 2.35 -25.48 40.17
C SER A 20 2.95 -24.06 40.01
N ALA A 21 4.03 -23.73 40.72
CA ALA A 21 4.65 -22.41 40.65
C ALA A 21 5.42 -22.17 39.33
N ASN A 22 6.05 -23.21 38.77
CA ASN A 22 6.65 -23.13 37.43
C ASN A 22 5.59 -22.97 36.32
N LYS A 23 4.42 -23.62 36.48
CA LYS A 23 3.29 -23.46 35.55
C LYS A 23 2.71 -22.04 35.59
N ALA A 24 2.57 -21.47 36.78
CA ALA A 24 2.08 -20.10 36.96
C ALA A 24 3.03 -19.05 36.35
N ARG A 25 4.35 -19.22 36.53
CA ARG A 25 5.35 -18.29 35.95
C ARG A 25 5.41 -18.36 34.43
N SER A 26 5.26 -19.56 33.86
CA SER A 26 5.17 -19.77 32.40
C SER A 26 3.88 -19.15 31.82
N GLN A 27 2.74 -19.31 32.50
CA GLN A 27 1.49 -18.66 32.11
C GLN A 27 1.58 -17.14 32.15
N ALA A 28 2.18 -16.56 33.20
CA ALA A 28 2.37 -15.12 33.31
C ALA A 28 3.30 -14.55 32.21
N ALA A 29 4.35 -15.29 31.84
CA ALA A 29 5.21 -14.91 30.73
C ALA A 29 4.49 -14.98 29.38
N GLN A 30 3.66 -16.01 29.17
CA GLN A 30 2.85 -16.14 27.96
C GLN A 30 1.78 -15.04 27.85
N SER A 31 1.12 -14.68 28.95
CA SER A 31 0.14 -13.59 28.95
C SER A 31 0.79 -12.23 28.67
N ALA A 32 1.96 -11.97 29.25
CA ALA A 32 2.72 -10.75 28.97
C ALA A 32 3.16 -10.64 27.51
N GLN A 33 3.54 -11.77 26.89
CA GLN A 33 3.86 -11.82 25.46
C GLN A 33 2.63 -11.57 24.59
N GLN A 34 1.47 -12.16 24.91
CA GLN A 34 0.23 -11.91 24.17
C GLN A 34 -0.21 -10.46 24.26
N GLU A 35 -0.08 -9.83 25.42
CA GLU A 35 -0.43 -8.41 25.61
C GLU A 35 0.54 -7.50 24.84
N PHE A 36 1.82 -7.83 24.81
CA PHE A 36 2.81 -7.11 23.99
C PHE A 36 2.49 -7.23 22.50
N LEU A 37 2.16 -8.42 22.01
CA LEU A 37 1.78 -8.64 20.61
C LEU A 37 0.48 -7.92 20.27
N ALA A 38 -0.53 -7.92 21.15
CA ALA A 38 -1.79 -7.23 20.91
C ALA A 38 -1.63 -5.70 20.80
N ARG A 39 -0.67 -5.10 21.53
CA ARG A 39 -0.40 -3.65 21.46
C ARG A 39 0.45 -3.24 20.26
N HIS A 40 1.28 -4.14 19.73
CA HIS A 40 2.28 -3.80 18.70
C HIS A 40 2.03 -4.46 17.34
N ILE A 41 1.14 -5.45 17.25
CA ILE A 41 0.67 -5.99 15.97
C ILE A 41 -0.59 -5.23 15.57
N ASN A 42 -0.40 -4.22 14.73
CA ASN A 42 -1.50 -3.65 13.96
C ASN A 42 -1.88 -4.65 12.89
N SER A 43 -3.15 -5.02 12.82
CA SER A 43 -3.66 -5.90 11.77
C SER A 43 -3.41 -5.22 10.41
N ASN A 44 -2.75 -5.95 9.51
CA ASN A 44 -2.54 -5.55 8.11
C ASN A 44 -3.57 -6.25 7.20
N GLY A 45 -4.72 -6.60 7.76
CA GLY A 45 -5.77 -7.29 7.03
C GLY A 45 -6.25 -6.44 5.84
N PRO A 46 -6.77 -7.06 4.77
CA PRO A 46 -7.35 -6.32 3.65
C PRO A 46 -8.53 -5.42 4.06
N GLN A 47 -9.16 -5.72 5.20
CA GLN A 47 -10.25 -4.95 5.81
C GLN A 47 -9.77 -3.73 6.63
N ASP A 48 -8.50 -3.66 7.03
CA ASP A 48 -7.96 -2.53 7.82
C ASP A 48 -7.66 -1.29 6.98
N LYS A 49 -7.56 -1.46 5.66
CA LYS A 49 -7.38 -0.32 4.78
C LYS A 49 -8.71 0.42 4.67
N PRO A 50 -8.75 1.75 4.88
CA PRO A 50 -9.97 2.51 4.69
C PRO A 50 -10.45 2.32 3.26
N LYS A 51 -11.77 2.18 3.09
CA LYS A 51 -12.38 2.08 1.76
C LYS A 51 -12.06 3.35 0.99
N VAL A 52 -11.35 3.18 -0.12
CA VAL A 52 -10.99 4.28 -1.01
C VAL A 52 -12.26 4.84 -1.63
N HIS A 53 -12.36 6.17 -1.68
CA HIS A 53 -13.50 6.84 -2.31
C HIS A 53 -13.53 6.54 -3.82
N PRO A 54 -14.68 6.22 -4.43
CA PRO A 54 -14.75 5.79 -5.83
C PRO A 54 -14.26 6.83 -6.84
N LEU A 55 -14.28 8.12 -6.47
CA LEU A 55 -13.77 9.23 -7.29
C LEU A 55 -12.33 9.65 -6.92
N ASP A 56 -11.62 8.88 -6.11
CA ASP A 56 -10.22 9.16 -5.78
C ASP A 56 -9.29 8.59 -6.86
N PHE A 57 -9.10 9.36 -7.92
CA PHE A 57 -8.17 9.03 -9.01
C PHE A 57 -6.69 9.09 -8.59
N SER A 58 -6.35 9.70 -7.45
CA SER A 58 -4.95 9.82 -6.99
C SER A 58 -4.43 8.50 -6.43
N SER A 59 -5.30 7.73 -5.77
CA SER A 59 -5.00 6.40 -5.24
C SER A 59 -4.86 5.31 -6.32
N LEU A 60 -5.33 5.58 -7.55
CA LEU A 60 -5.33 4.58 -8.62
C LEU A 60 -3.91 4.24 -9.07
N PRO A 61 -3.65 2.99 -9.47
CA PRO A 61 -2.36 2.61 -10.02
C PRO A 61 -2.13 3.27 -11.39
N ASP A 62 -0.89 3.60 -11.70
CA ASP A 62 -0.53 4.32 -12.93
C ASP A 62 -0.97 3.56 -14.20
N LYS A 63 -0.99 2.21 -14.14
CA LYS A 63 -1.53 1.37 -15.21
C LYS A 63 -3.01 1.66 -15.48
N ALA A 64 -3.83 1.83 -14.45
CA ALA A 64 -5.25 2.13 -14.60
C ALA A 64 -5.47 3.53 -15.20
N ILE A 65 -4.66 4.50 -14.79
CA ILE A 65 -4.64 5.85 -15.35
C ILE A 65 -4.34 5.80 -16.85
N ARG A 66 -3.28 5.10 -17.26
CA ARG A 66 -2.92 4.92 -18.68
C ARG A 66 -4.01 4.22 -19.47
N SER A 67 -4.55 3.12 -18.95
CA SER A 67 -5.65 2.40 -19.61
C SER A 67 -6.89 3.28 -19.82
N TYR A 68 -7.22 4.12 -18.85
CA TYR A 68 -8.32 5.08 -18.97
C TYR A 68 -8.03 6.12 -20.06
N MET A 69 -6.81 6.69 -20.08
CA MET A 69 -6.39 7.64 -21.11
C MET A 69 -6.46 7.03 -22.51
N THR A 70 -5.97 5.80 -22.70
CA THR A 70 -6.05 5.10 -23.99
C THR A 70 -7.50 4.84 -24.40
N LYS A 71 -8.33 4.35 -23.47
CA LYS A 71 -9.74 4.02 -23.75
C LYS A 71 -10.57 5.24 -24.16
N HIS A 72 -10.30 6.38 -23.54
CA HIS A 72 -10.99 7.65 -23.83
C HIS A 72 -10.21 8.57 -24.78
N SER A 73 -9.10 8.07 -25.35
CA SER A 73 -8.23 8.81 -26.27
C SER A 73 -7.81 10.20 -25.75
N LEU A 74 -7.56 10.30 -24.44
CA LEU A 74 -7.17 11.54 -23.77
C LEU A 74 -5.69 11.82 -24.04
N GLN A 75 -5.42 12.97 -24.65
CA GLN A 75 -4.06 13.42 -24.98
C GLN A 75 -3.41 14.17 -23.79
N TYR A 76 -3.49 13.59 -22.59
CA TYR A 76 -2.76 14.14 -21.44
C TYR A 76 -1.31 13.64 -21.43
N PRO A 77 -0.36 14.43 -20.90
CA PRO A 77 0.99 13.95 -20.69
C PRO A 77 1.03 12.80 -19.68
N GLU A 78 2.05 11.95 -19.80
CA GLU A 78 2.27 10.83 -18.89
C GLU A 78 2.51 11.32 -17.44
N PRO A 79 2.04 10.57 -16.42
CA PRO A 79 2.29 10.90 -15.03
C PRO A 79 3.79 10.87 -14.72
N SER A 80 4.24 11.84 -13.92
CA SER A 80 5.60 11.90 -13.38
C SER A 80 5.92 10.65 -12.57
N SER A 81 7.05 10.01 -12.88
CA SER A 81 7.55 8.85 -12.16
C SER A 81 8.94 9.14 -11.62
N LEU A 82 9.28 8.58 -10.46
CA LEU A 82 10.61 8.72 -9.85
C LEU A 82 11.74 8.38 -10.83
N ASN A 83 11.56 7.34 -11.64
CA ASN A 83 12.55 6.95 -12.65
C ASN A 83 12.77 8.06 -13.69
N ALA A 84 11.70 8.76 -14.07
CA ALA A 84 11.79 9.86 -15.01
C ALA A 84 12.45 11.08 -14.36
N ASP A 85 12.20 11.35 -13.08
CA ASP A 85 12.89 12.42 -12.34
C ASP A 85 14.40 12.15 -12.22
N ILE A 86 14.78 10.89 -11.96
CA ILE A 86 16.18 10.46 -11.95
C ILE A 86 16.82 10.64 -13.33
N LEU A 87 16.11 10.30 -14.41
CA LEU A 87 16.60 10.50 -15.78
C LEU A 87 16.75 12.00 -16.12
N ASN A 88 15.87 12.85 -15.61
CA ASN A 88 15.92 14.30 -15.81
C ASN A 88 16.98 15.00 -14.93
N SER A 89 17.55 14.30 -13.94
CA SER A 89 18.62 14.80 -13.10
C SER A 89 19.94 15.01 -13.86
N HIS A 90 20.89 15.72 -13.24
CA HIS A 90 22.19 16.00 -13.84
C HIS A 90 22.97 14.74 -14.25
N ILE A 91 22.78 13.63 -13.52
CA ILE A 91 23.43 12.35 -13.83
C ILE A 91 22.73 11.64 -14.99
N GLY A 92 21.40 11.75 -15.06
CA GLY A 92 20.57 11.14 -16.10
C GLY A 92 20.79 11.75 -17.49
N LYS A 93 21.13 13.05 -17.56
CA LYS A 93 21.44 13.77 -18.83
C LYS A 93 22.49 13.10 -19.72
N LYS A 94 23.42 12.36 -19.11
CA LYS A 94 24.50 11.65 -19.83
C LYS A 94 24.06 10.28 -20.37
N THR A 95 22.89 9.80 -19.98
CA THR A 95 22.38 8.48 -20.40
C THR A 95 21.71 8.56 -21.76
N HIS A 96 21.74 7.45 -22.51
CA HIS A 96 21.09 7.35 -23.81
C HIS A 96 19.55 7.56 -23.71
N SER A 97 18.96 7.15 -22.59
CA SER A 97 17.51 7.24 -22.35
C SER A 97 17.01 8.67 -22.16
N TYR A 98 17.86 9.60 -21.73
CA TYR A 98 17.48 11.01 -21.54
C TYR A 98 16.97 11.68 -22.83
N LYS A 99 17.61 11.40 -23.98
CA LYS A 99 17.20 11.95 -25.28
C LYS A 99 15.78 11.52 -25.69
N LYS A 100 15.32 10.36 -25.20
CA LYS A 100 13.97 9.84 -25.44
C LYS A 100 12.95 10.29 -24.36
N SER A 101 13.43 10.80 -23.24
CA SER A 101 12.64 11.15 -22.05
C SER A 101 12.24 12.63 -21.98
N SER A 102 12.57 13.46 -22.99
CA SER A 102 12.28 14.91 -23.00
C SER A 102 10.79 15.28 -23.08
N GLN A 103 9.89 14.33 -22.82
CA GLN A 103 8.47 14.57 -22.73
C GLN A 103 8.15 15.34 -21.45
N THR A 104 7.32 16.37 -21.58
CA THR A 104 6.68 17.05 -20.47
C THR A 104 5.88 16.04 -19.67
N LEU A 105 6.22 15.84 -18.40
CA LEU A 105 5.47 14.97 -17.49
C LEU A 105 4.51 15.78 -16.65
N MET A 106 3.37 15.21 -16.32
CA MET A 106 2.36 15.86 -15.47
C MET A 106 2.40 15.27 -14.06
N PRO A 107 2.34 16.09 -13.00
CA PRO A 107 2.20 15.56 -11.65
C PRO A 107 0.90 14.75 -11.53
N LYS A 108 0.98 13.59 -10.90
CA LYS A 108 -0.14 12.64 -10.79
C LYS A 108 -1.41 13.27 -10.22
N ARG A 109 -1.27 14.21 -9.27
CA ARG A 109 -2.40 14.94 -8.67
C ARG A 109 -3.17 15.77 -9.70
N GLU A 110 -2.47 16.53 -10.53
CA GLU A 110 -3.10 17.37 -11.57
C GLU A 110 -3.79 16.48 -12.61
N LEU A 111 -3.15 15.38 -13.00
CA LEU A 111 -3.74 14.41 -13.91
C LEU A 111 -5.01 13.78 -13.32
N ALA A 112 -5.00 13.43 -12.03
CA ALA A 112 -6.15 12.87 -11.33
C ALA A 112 -7.34 13.84 -11.28
N GLU A 113 -7.09 15.14 -11.06
CA GLU A 113 -8.13 16.18 -11.10
C GLU A 113 -8.75 16.29 -12.50
N LYS A 114 -7.93 16.39 -13.56
CA LYS A 114 -8.44 16.42 -14.96
C LYS A 114 -9.22 15.17 -15.34
N MET A 115 -8.77 14.00 -14.90
CA MET A 115 -9.47 12.74 -15.13
C MET A 115 -10.80 12.67 -14.40
N ARG A 116 -10.85 13.15 -13.15
CA ARG A 116 -12.09 13.23 -12.38
C ARG A 116 -13.10 14.13 -13.07
N ASP A 117 -12.66 15.31 -13.50
CA ASP A 117 -13.54 16.29 -14.16
C ASP A 117 -14.06 15.73 -15.50
N HIS A 118 -13.19 15.08 -16.29
CA HIS A 118 -13.61 14.35 -17.49
C HIS A 118 -14.60 13.23 -17.17
N PHE A 119 -14.34 12.41 -16.15
CA PHE A 119 -15.22 11.32 -15.75
C PHE A 119 -16.62 11.81 -15.35
N LEU A 120 -16.70 12.92 -14.61
CA LEU A 120 -17.98 13.53 -14.21
C LEU A 120 -18.74 14.16 -15.39
N ALA A 121 -18.03 14.60 -16.44
CA ALA A 121 -18.63 15.16 -17.63
C ALA A 121 -19.16 14.10 -18.62
N LEU A 122 -18.86 12.80 -18.41
CA LEU A 122 -19.31 11.75 -19.31
C LEU A 122 -20.82 11.54 -19.20
N PRO A 123 -21.56 11.53 -20.33
CA PRO A 123 -22.97 11.18 -20.30
C PRO A 123 -23.11 9.70 -20.01
N PHE A 124 -23.90 9.34 -18.98
CA PHE A 124 -24.19 7.96 -18.66
C PHE A 124 -25.68 7.68 -18.57
N ARG A 125 -26.06 6.47 -19.00
CA ARG A 125 -27.40 5.91 -18.79
C ARG A 125 -27.28 4.72 -17.84
N GLU A 126 -27.87 4.85 -16.66
CA GLU A 126 -27.75 3.89 -15.56
C GLU A 126 -28.11 2.46 -16.00
N ASN A 127 -29.24 2.29 -16.69
CA ASN A 127 -29.70 0.99 -17.19
C ASN A 127 -28.66 0.29 -18.07
N GLU A 128 -27.95 1.04 -18.92
CA GLU A 128 -26.91 0.49 -19.79
C GLU A 128 -25.67 0.09 -18.99
N ILE A 129 -25.28 0.91 -18.01
CA ILE A 129 -24.11 0.63 -17.16
C ILE A 129 -24.34 -0.63 -16.34
N ILE A 130 -25.47 -0.74 -15.65
CA ILE A 130 -25.76 -1.89 -14.77
C ILE A 130 -25.81 -3.18 -15.59
N THR A 131 -26.50 -3.15 -16.73
CA THR A 131 -26.64 -4.33 -17.59
C THR A 131 -25.29 -4.77 -18.16
N ASN A 132 -24.50 -3.83 -18.67
CA ASN A 132 -23.16 -4.11 -19.20
C ASN A 132 -22.21 -4.60 -18.12
N PHE A 133 -22.27 -4.04 -16.92
CA PHE A 133 -21.47 -4.46 -15.78
C PHE A 133 -21.80 -5.91 -15.39
N LEU A 134 -23.09 -6.22 -15.19
CA LEU A 134 -23.52 -7.56 -14.80
C LEU A 134 -23.14 -8.61 -15.86
N TYR A 135 -23.31 -8.26 -17.14
CA TYR A 135 -22.92 -9.13 -18.24
C TYR A 135 -21.41 -9.40 -18.23
N LYS A 136 -20.58 -8.36 -18.10
CA LYS A 136 -19.11 -8.49 -18.08
C LYS A 136 -18.63 -9.31 -16.89
N VAL A 137 -19.14 -9.05 -15.69
CA VAL A 137 -18.73 -9.79 -14.48
C VAL A 137 -19.15 -11.26 -14.59
N LYS A 138 -20.37 -11.54 -15.06
CA LYS A 138 -20.87 -12.91 -15.21
C LYS A 138 -20.11 -13.70 -16.27
N ASN A 139 -19.62 -13.03 -17.31
CA ASN A 139 -18.97 -13.67 -18.46
C ASN A 139 -17.45 -13.48 -18.49
N GLN A 140 -16.85 -12.92 -17.43
CA GLN A 140 -15.44 -12.56 -17.38
C GLN A 140 -14.50 -13.75 -17.64
N ASP A 141 -14.89 -14.96 -17.20
CA ASP A 141 -14.11 -16.19 -17.39
C ASP A 141 -14.19 -16.75 -18.82
N ARG A 142 -15.11 -16.23 -19.65
CA ARG A 142 -15.29 -16.65 -21.05
C ARG A 142 -14.53 -15.78 -22.04
N ASP A 143 -14.02 -14.63 -21.61
CA ASP A 143 -13.23 -13.72 -22.43
C ASP A 143 -11.76 -14.16 -22.51
N PHE A 144 -11.51 -15.37 -23.04
CA PHE A 144 -10.18 -15.72 -23.49
C PHE A 144 -9.94 -15.09 -24.87
N LYS A 145 -9.27 -13.92 -24.90
CA LYS A 145 -8.79 -13.32 -26.15
C LYS A 145 -7.37 -12.81 -25.99
N LEU A 146 -6.41 -13.56 -26.55
CA LEU A 146 -5.18 -12.98 -27.08
C LEU A 146 -5.57 -11.97 -28.15
N THR A 147 -5.46 -10.69 -27.80
CA THR A 147 -5.52 -9.58 -28.76
C THR A 147 -4.11 -9.02 -28.84
N PHE A 148 -3.54 -9.09 -30.04
CA PHE A 148 -2.18 -8.67 -30.38
C PHE A 148 -2.09 -7.15 -30.49
#